data_AF-A0A9D4WKL5-F1
#
_entry.id   AF-A0A9D4WKL5-F1
#
_cell.length_a   1.000
_cell.length_b   1.000
_cell.length_c   1.000
_cell.angle_alpha   90.00
_cell.angle_beta   90.00
_cell.angle_gamma   90.00
#
_symmetry.space_group_name_H-M   'P 1'
#
loop_
_entity.id
_entity.type
_entity.pdbx_description
1 polymer ?
#
loop_
_entity_poly.entity_id
_entity_poly.type
_entity_poly.pdbx_seq_one_letter_code
_entity_poly.pdbx_strand_id
1 'polypeptide(L)'
;MARNLNIIMLGLFVLILVQSKAQIGVTAIEAPTPAPASSPAPAPTPTPVPAPAPAPRSDSTPAPSVNPATPDVPVTPATPYTPPAPTTPETPPAPETPETPATPSPPVTPATPANPTPATPDPAHGTTEGSLKPEECAPRCEDRCAKTHHQKPCLYYCNYCCAKCLCVPPGTYGNKEVCPCYNDWKNRDGGPKCP
;
A
#
# COMPACT_ATOMS: atom_id res chain seq x y z
N MET A 1 -0.72 24.66 60.35
CA MET A 1 0.41 24.67 59.38
C MET A 1 0.03 24.02 58.04
N ALA A 2 -0.73 22.92 57.99
CA ALA A 2 -1.12 22.25 56.74
C ALA A 2 -2.01 23.06 55.77
N ARG A 3 -2.93 23.90 56.28
CA ARG A 3 -3.82 24.73 55.44
C ARG A 3 -3.07 25.83 54.67
N ASN A 4 -2.02 26.40 55.25
CA ASN A 4 -1.23 27.44 54.60
C ASN A 4 -0.32 26.84 53.52
N LEU A 5 0.16 25.59 53.71
CA LEU A 5 0.95 24.88 52.71
C LEU A 5 0.15 24.59 51.44
N ASN A 6 -1.14 24.26 51.57
CA ASN A 6 -2.00 23.94 50.42
C ASN A 6 -2.33 25.19 49.58
N ILE A 7 -2.47 26.36 50.22
CA ILE A 7 -2.66 27.63 49.51
C ILE A 7 -1.39 28.04 48.77
N ILE A 8 -0.21 27.84 49.37
CA ILE A 8 1.07 28.12 48.72
C ILE A 8 1.30 27.20 47.51
N MET A 9 0.96 25.90 47.62
CA MET A 9 1.06 24.95 46.50
C MET A 9 0.10 25.28 45.36
N LEU A 10 -1.16 25.63 45.65
CA LEU A 10 -2.13 26.07 44.64
C LEU A 10 -1.69 27.36 43.95
N GLY A 11 -1.15 28.32 44.71
CA GLY A 11 -0.62 29.58 44.16
C GLY A 11 0.58 29.35 43.22
N LEU A 12 1.52 28.48 43.60
CA LEU A 12 2.67 28.11 42.76
C LEU A 12 2.22 27.39 41.48
N PHE A 13 1.26 26.49 41.56
CA PHE A 13 0.75 25.76 40.40
C PHE A 13 0.06 26.69 39.40
N VAL A 14 -0.76 27.63 39.88
CA VAL A 14 -1.40 28.64 39.01
C VAL A 14 -0.35 29.57 38.39
N LEU A 15 0.70 29.96 39.14
CA LEU A 15 1.78 30.79 38.61
C LEU A 15 2.58 30.09 37.50
N ILE A 16 2.83 28.78 37.63
CA ILE A 16 3.49 27.96 36.60
C ILE A 16 2.61 27.86 35.33
N LEU A 17 1.29 27.74 35.47
CA LEU A 17 0.37 27.71 34.32
C LEU A 17 0.30 29.08 33.60
N VAL A 18 0.40 30.20 34.32
CA VAL A 18 0.39 31.55 33.71
C VAL A 18 1.68 31.83 32.94
N GLN A 19 2.83 31.31 33.36
CA GLN A 19 4.11 31.47 32.64
C GLN A 19 4.28 30.53 31.44
N SER A 20 3.38 29.56 31.23
CA SER A 20 3.47 28.57 30.14
C SER A 20 3.01 29.09 28.76
N LYS A 21 2.89 30.41 28.56
CA LYS A 21 2.79 31.00 27.21
C LYS A 21 4.18 31.09 26.55
N ALA A 22 4.88 29.96 26.52
CA ALA A 22 6.01 29.78 25.63
C ALA A 22 5.45 29.55 24.22
N GLN A 23 5.76 30.48 23.33
CA GLN A 23 5.48 30.37 21.91
C GLN A 23 6.11 29.06 21.40
N ILE A 24 5.27 28.17 20.87
CA ILE A 24 5.70 27.07 20.01
C ILE A 24 6.13 27.74 18.70
N GLY A 25 7.38 28.19 18.66
CA GLY A 25 8.02 28.65 17.43
C GLY A 25 8.14 27.45 16.50
N VAL A 26 7.24 27.38 15.51
CA VAL A 26 7.36 26.44 14.39
C VAL A 26 8.54 26.92 13.55
N THR A 27 9.76 26.52 13.92
CA THR A 27 10.88 26.54 13.00
C THR A 27 10.66 25.43 11.98
N ALA A 28 10.46 25.82 10.73
CA ALA A 28 10.44 24.90 9.60
C ALA A 28 11.79 24.17 9.57
N ILE A 29 11.81 22.91 9.99
CA ILE A 29 12.91 22.01 9.71
C ILE A 29 12.84 21.65 8.22
N GLU A 30 13.79 22.14 7.43
CA GLU A 30 14.01 21.59 6.09
C GLU A 30 14.26 20.08 6.22
N ALA A 31 13.40 19.29 5.59
CA ALA A 31 13.56 17.84 5.55
C ALA A 31 14.87 17.51 4.82
N PRO A 32 15.74 16.67 5.39
CA PRO A 32 16.94 16.23 4.69
C PRO A 32 16.53 15.46 3.42
N THR A 33 17.04 15.90 2.28
CA THR A 33 16.91 15.21 0.99
C THR A 33 17.27 13.73 1.17
N PRO A 34 16.38 12.78 0.81
CA PRO A 34 16.67 11.37 0.95
C PRO A 34 17.88 11.01 0.08
N ALA A 35 18.91 10.44 0.72
CA ALA A 35 20.06 9.90 0.03
C ALA A 35 19.60 8.78 -0.94
N PRO A 36 20.23 8.64 -2.12
CA PRO A 36 19.88 7.59 -3.06
C PRO A 36 20.05 6.22 -2.41
N ALA A 37 18.99 5.42 -2.44
CA ALA A 37 18.97 4.07 -1.89
C ALA A 37 20.05 3.23 -2.59
N SER A 38 20.97 2.67 -1.80
CA SER A 38 22.00 1.75 -2.27
C SER A 38 21.35 0.58 -3.02
N SER A 39 21.81 0.32 -4.24
CA SER A 39 21.28 -0.74 -5.10
C SER A 39 21.33 -2.10 -4.40
N PRO A 40 20.24 -2.90 -4.40
CA PRO A 40 20.24 -4.20 -3.73
C PRO A 40 21.28 -5.13 -4.36
N ALA A 41 22.06 -5.82 -3.51
CA ALA A 41 22.96 -6.87 -3.94
C ALA A 41 22.19 -7.95 -4.73
N PRO A 42 22.75 -8.51 -5.82
CA PRO A 42 22.08 -9.52 -6.62
C PRO A 42 21.73 -10.74 -5.76
N ALA A 43 20.51 -11.25 -5.94
CA ALA A 43 20.01 -12.41 -5.22
C ALA A 43 20.90 -13.64 -5.46
N PRO A 44 21.11 -14.52 -4.45
CA PRO A 44 21.87 -15.74 -4.65
C PRO A 44 21.17 -16.63 -5.67
N THR A 45 21.92 -17.05 -6.69
CA THR A 45 21.46 -18.00 -7.70
C THR A 45 20.97 -19.28 -6.98
N PRO A 46 19.73 -19.74 -7.20
CA PRO A 46 19.23 -20.93 -6.55
C PRO A 46 20.07 -22.14 -7.00
N THR A 47 20.64 -22.84 -6.03
CA THR A 47 21.32 -24.12 -6.24
C THR A 47 20.29 -25.12 -6.79
N PRO A 48 20.57 -25.85 -7.88
CA PRO A 48 19.60 -26.76 -8.46
C PRO A 48 19.24 -27.87 -7.46
N VAL A 49 17.95 -27.95 -7.12
CA VAL A 49 17.40 -29.05 -6.35
C VAL A 49 17.51 -30.33 -7.20
N PRO A 50 18.07 -31.44 -6.68
CA PRO A 50 18.15 -32.68 -7.44
C PRO A 50 16.74 -33.16 -7.80
N ALA A 51 16.48 -33.31 -9.10
CA ALA A 51 15.21 -33.76 -9.62
C ALA A 51 14.88 -35.18 -9.10
N PRO A 52 13.60 -35.48 -8.77
CA PRO A 52 13.19 -36.82 -8.42
C PRO A 52 13.48 -37.79 -9.58
N ALA A 53 13.99 -38.98 -9.24
CA ALA A 53 14.37 -40.01 -10.21
C ALA A 53 13.18 -40.36 -11.13
N PRO A 54 13.35 -40.34 -12.47
CA PRO A 54 12.26 -40.59 -13.39
C PRO A 54 11.88 -42.08 -13.40
N ALA A 55 10.57 -42.35 -13.41
CA ALA A 55 10.02 -43.69 -13.67
C ALA A 55 10.39 -44.18 -15.09
N PRO A 56 10.54 -45.51 -15.31
CA PRO A 56 10.95 -46.05 -16.59
C PRO A 56 9.83 -45.88 -17.62
N ARG A 57 10.15 -45.20 -18.73
CA ARG A 57 9.25 -45.00 -19.87
C ARG A 57 9.73 -45.90 -21.01
N SER A 58 8.91 -46.88 -21.37
CA SER A 58 9.00 -47.55 -22.67
C SER A 58 8.28 -46.72 -23.72
N ASP A 59 8.58 -47.03 -24.98
CA ASP A 59 7.94 -46.61 -26.23
C ASP A 59 8.64 -45.53 -27.06
N SER A 60 9.34 -46.07 -28.06
CA SER A 60 9.79 -45.44 -29.29
C SER A 60 8.61 -44.88 -30.09
N THR A 61 8.71 -43.63 -30.56
CA THR A 61 7.94 -43.14 -31.72
C THR A 61 8.74 -42.06 -32.46
N PRO A 62 8.90 -42.15 -33.80
CA PRO A 62 9.61 -41.14 -34.59
C PRO A 62 8.79 -39.87 -34.80
N ALA A 63 9.47 -38.72 -34.83
CA ALA A 63 8.88 -37.41 -35.10
C ALA A 63 8.48 -37.23 -36.58
N PRO A 64 7.36 -36.52 -36.87
CA PRO A 64 7.13 -35.96 -38.19
C PRO A 64 7.48 -34.47 -38.29
N SER A 65 7.70 -34.09 -39.54
CA SER A 65 8.39 -32.93 -40.10
C SER A 65 7.73 -31.56 -39.88
N VAL A 66 8.59 -30.55 -39.78
CA VAL A 66 8.32 -29.11 -39.84
C VAL A 66 7.73 -28.67 -41.18
N ASN A 67 6.94 -27.58 -41.19
CA ASN A 67 6.67 -26.77 -42.37
C ASN A 67 6.71 -25.25 -42.04
N PRO A 68 7.05 -24.37 -43.01
CA PRO A 68 7.57 -23.02 -42.76
C PRO A 68 6.52 -21.93 -42.51
N ALA A 69 7.00 -20.86 -41.86
CA ALA A 69 6.28 -19.64 -41.52
C ALA A 69 5.88 -18.79 -42.74
N THR A 70 4.68 -18.21 -42.68
CA THR A 70 4.16 -17.23 -43.64
C THR A 70 4.61 -15.82 -43.25
N PRO A 71 5.01 -14.95 -44.21
CA PRO A 71 5.40 -13.56 -43.92
C PRO A 71 4.19 -12.67 -43.59
N ASP A 72 4.26 -11.93 -42.49
CA ASP A 72 3.28 -10.89 -42.13
C ASP A 72 3.51 -9.58 -42.87
N VAL A 73 2.41 -8.91 -43.19
CA VAL A 73 2.26 -7.81 -44.15
C VAL A 73 2.63 -6.45 -43.53
N PRO A 74 3.24 -5.50 -44.26
CA PRO A 74 3.59 -4.19 -43.70
C PRO A 74 2.36 -3.34 -43.35
N VAL A 75 2.31 -2.87 -42.10
CA VAL A 75 1.24 -2.00 -41.57
C VAL A 75 1.41 -0.58 -42.09
N THR A 76 0.35 -0.01 -42.66
CA THR A 76 0.34 1.36 -43.21
C THR A 76 0.20 2.41 -42.09
N PRO A 77 0.99 3.50 -42.07
CA PRO A 77 0.88 4.53 -41.05
C PRO A 77 -0.41 5.35 -41.17
N ALA A 78 -1.07 5.63 -40.05
CA ALA A 78 -2.24 6.50 -39.97
C ALA A 78 -1.86 8.00 -40.07
N THR A 79 -2.69 8.78 -40.74
CA THR A 79 -2.52 10.22 -40.97
C THR A 79 -2.73 11.06 -39.70
N PRO A 80 -1.94 12.14 -39.47
CA PRO A 80 -2.11 13.03 -38.33
C PRO A 80 -3.43 13.82 -38.38
N TYR A 81 -4.12 13.93 -37.26
CA TYR A 81 -5.34 14.73 -37.10
C TYR A 81 -5.01 16.20 -36.80
N THR A 82 -5.72 17.12 -37.47
CA THR A 82 -5.62 18.56 -37.23
C THR A 82 -6.59 19.00 -36.13
N PRO A 83 -6.14 19.76 -35.10
CA PRO A 83 -7.02 20.23 -34.04
C PRO A 83 -7.95 21.37 -34.52
N PRO A 84 -9.17 21.46 -33.96
CA PRO A 84 -10.10 22.56 -34.26
C PRO A 84 -9.64 23.88 -33.61
N ALA A 85 -10.05 24.99 -34.23
CA ALA A 85 -9.68 26.34 -33.82
C ALA A 85 -10.33 26.74 -32.47
N PRO A 86 -9.67 27.60 -31.67
CA PRO A 86 -10.19 28.05 -30.39
C PRO A 86 -11.36 29.02 -30.55
N THR A 87 -12.42 28.82 -29.77
CA THR A 87 -13.59 29.71 -29.70
C THR A 87 -13.33 30.88 -28.75
N THR A 88 -13.85 32.05 -29.10
CA THR A 88 -13.68 33.32 -28.38
C THR A 88 -14.42 33.30 -27.03
N PRO A 89 -13.84 33.81 -25.94
CA PRO A 89 -14.51 33.90 -24.65
C PRO A 89 -15.68 34.91 -24.65
N GLU A 90 -16.80 34.51 -24.06
CA GLU A 90 -17.96 35.37 -23.81
C GLU A 90 -17.70 36.32 -22.62
N THR A 91 -18.26 37.53 -22.70
CA THR A 91 -18.12 38.59 -21.68
C THR A 91 -18.93 38.27 -20.41
N PRO A 92 -18.35 38.36 -19.20
CA PRO A 92 -19.08 38.08 -17.97
C PRO A 92 -20.20 39.11 -17.68
N PRO A 93 -21.33 38.67 -17.10
CA PRO A 93 -22.36 39.57 -16.61
C PRO A 93 -21.88 40.39 -15.39
N ALA A 94 -22.52 41.54 -15.16
CA ALA A 94 -22.19 42.47 -14.09
C ALA A 94 -22.39 41.84 -12.69
N PRO A 95 -21.58 42.23 -11.69
CA PRO A 95 -21.68 41.70 -10.33
C PRO A 95 -22.93 42.22 -9.61
N GLU A 96 -23.67 41.31 -8.99
CA GLU A 96 -24.83 41.64 -8.17
C GLU A 96 -24.44 42.08 -6.75
N THR A 97 -25.36 42.76 -6.08
CA THR A 97 -25.12 43.45 -4.80
C THR A 97 -24.98 42.43 -3.65
N PRO A 98 -23.99 42.55 -2.74
CA PRO A 98 -23.79 41.59 -1.65
C PRO A 98 -24.93 41.62 -0.64
N GLU A 99 -25.55 40.47 -0.39
CA GLU A 99 -26.48 40.29 0.73
C GLU A 99 -25.71 40.11 2.06
N THR A 100 -26.34 40.56 3.14
CA THR A 100 -25.81 40.53 4.51
C THR A 100 -25.49 39.09 4.94
N PRO A 101 -24.26 38.79 5.41
CA PRO A 101 -23.88 37.44 5.80
C PRO A 101 -24.70 36.91 6.99
N ALA A 102 -25.40 35.80 6.79
CA ALA A 102 -25.93 35.00 7.88
C ALA A 102 -24.78 34.46 8.75
N THR A 103 -25.01 34.37 10.05
CA THR A 103 -24.05 33.85 11.04
C THR A 103 -23.55 32.45 10.62
N PRO A 104 -22.22 32.23 10.52
CA PRO A 104 -21.70 30.95 10.06
C PRO A 104 -22.01 29.83 11.07
N SER A 105 -22.53 28.72 10.55
CA SER A 105 -22.61 27.45 11.28
C SER A 105 -21.21 26.91 11.58
N PRO A 106 -21.04 26.05 12.61
CA PRO A 106 -19.75 25.44 12.91
C PRO A 106 -19.17 24.73 11.68
N PRO A 107 -17.83 24.70 11.51
CA PRO A 107 -17.20 24.04 10.37
C PRO A 107 -17.57 22.55 10.39
N VAL A 108 -18.37 22.14 9.42
CA VAL A 108 -18.50 20.72 9.08
C VAL A 108 -17.12 20.27 8.63
N THR A 109 -16.54 19.31 9.36
CA THR A 109 -15.31 18.64 8.94
C THR A 109 -15.53 18.12 7.52
N PRO A 110 -14.70 18.51 6.53
CA PRO A 110 -14.82 17.95 5.19
C PRO A 110 -14.78 16.43 5.31
N ALA A 111 -15.81 15.76 4.81
CA ALA A 111 -15.72 14.33 4.62
C ALA A 111 -14.47 14.07 3.77
N THR A 112 -13.57 13.23 4.29
CA THR A 112 -12.41 12.72 3.54
C THR A 112 -12.87 12.38 2.12
N PRO A 113 -12.18 12.85 1.06
CA PRO A 113 -12.51 12.48 -0.30
C PRO A 113 -12.70 10.97 -0.36
N ALA A 114 -13.87 10.53 -0.80
CA ALA A 114 -14.09 9.11 -1.07
C ALA A 114 -13.05 8.71 -2.11
N ASN A 115 -12.03 7.98 -1.66
CA ASN A 115 -11.14 7.22 -2.53
C ASN A 115 -12.04 6.50 -3.57
N PRO A 116 -11.73 6.55 -4.88
CA PRO A 116 -12.57 5.96 -5.91
C PRO A 116 -13.03 4.58 -5.45
N THR A 117 -14.34 4.42 -5.29
CA THR A 117 -14.95 3.15 -4.90
C THR A 117 -14.44 2.12 -5.90
N PRO A 118 -13.65 1.12 -5.48
CA PRO A 118 -13.25 0.05 -6.36
C PRO A 118 -14.53 -0.57 -6.92
N ALA A 119 -14.58 -0.75 -8.24
CA ALA A 119 -15.54 -1.66 -8.86
C ALA A 119 -15.64 -2.90 -7.97
N THR A 120 -16.86 -3.27 -7.57
CA THR A 120 -17.18 -4.31 -6.58
C THR A 120 -16.03 -5.30 -6.41
N PRO A 121 -15.31 -5.29 -5.27
CA PRO A 121 -14.15 -6.17 -5.09
C PRO A 121 -14.61 -7.59 -5.37
N ASP A 122 -13.98 -8.23 -6.34
CA ASP A 122 -14.18 -9.65 -6.55
C ASP A 122 -13.98 -10.33 -5.18
N PRO A 123 -14.92 -11.15 -4.69
CA PRO A 123 -14.78 -11.83 -3.41
C PRO A 123 -13.49 -12.66 -3.30
N ALA A 124 -12.86 -13.00 -4.43
CA ALA A 124 -11.59 -13.70 -4.51
C ALA A 124 -10.36 -12.78 -4.66
N HIS A 125 -10.54 -11.46 -4.73
CA HIS A 125 -9.42 -10.53 -4.88
C HIS A 125 -8.50 -10.65 -3.66
N GLY A 126 -7.24 -11.03 -3.89
CA GLY A 126 -6.22 -11.21 -2.86
C GLY A 126 -6.32 -12.46 -2.00
N THR A 127 -7.15 -13.43 -2.39
CA THR A 127 -7.12 -14.82 -1.88
C THR A 127 -6.52 -15.78 -2.91
N THR A 128 -5.87 -15.28 -3.95
CA THR A 128 -5.10 -16.10 -4.90
C THR A 128 -3.73 -15.47 -5.12
N GLU A 129 -2.72 -16.29 -5.44
CA GLU A 129 -1.36 -15.78 -5.63
C GLU A 129 -1.27 -14.79 -6.77
N GLY A 130 -0.53 -13.69 -6.57
CA GLY A 130 -0.38 -12.66 -7.61
C GLY A 130 -1.58 -11.71 -7.77
N SER A 131 -2.68 -11.91 -7.03
CA SER A 131 -3.87 -11.08 -7.20
C SER A 131 -3.83 -9.76 -6.43
N LEU A 132 -2.99 -9.62 -5.40
CA LEU A 132 -2.80 -8.34 -4.70
C LEU A 132 -1.76 -7.45 -5.39
N LYS A 133 -1.94 -6.13 -5.23
CA LYS A 133 -0.84 -5.18 -5.44
C LYS A 133 -0.10 -4.91 -4.11
N PRO A 134 1.17 -4.49 -4.13
CA PRO A 134 1.91 -4.15 -2.90
C PRO A 134 1.22 -3.11 -2.02
N GLU A 135 0.48 -2.17 -2.62
CA GLU A 135 -0.25 -1.12 -1.90
C GLU A 135 -1.46 -1.68 -1.15
N GLU A 136 -1.97 -2.83 -1.58
CA GLU A 136 -3.13 -3.52 -0.99
C GLU A 136 -2.71 -4.46 0.17
N CYS A 137 -1.41 -4.62 0.42
CA CYS A 137 -0.88 -5.50 1.47
C CYS A 137 -1.18 -5.02 2.89
N ALA A 138 -1.05 -3.71 3.15
CA ALA A 138 -1.19 -3.15 4.49
C ALA A 138 -2.55 -3.49 5.16
N PRO A 139 -3.71 -3.19 4.54
CA PRO A 139 -5.00 -3.50 5.16
C PRO A 139 -5.22 -5.01 5.32
N ARG A 140 -4.76 -5.83 4.37
CA ARG A 140 -4.87 -7.30 4.49
C ARG A 140 -4.05 -7.86 5.64
N CYS A 141 -2.88 -7.29 5.88
CA CYS A 141 -2.03 -7.69 6.98
C CYS A 141 -2.56 -7.21 8.34
N GLU A 142 -3.24 -6.06 8.39
CA GLU A 142 -3.98 -5.62 9.59
C GLU A 142 -5.05 -6.63 9.98
N ASP A 143 -5.87 -7.07 9.01
CA ASP A 143 -6.87 -8.12 9.25
C ASP A 143 -6.22 -9.42 9.73
N ARG A 144 -5.18 -9.89 9.02
CA ARG A 144 -4.46 -11.12 9.35
C ARG A 144 -3.88 -11.09 10.76
N CYS A 145 -3.37 -9.94 11.19
CA CYS A 145 -2.73 -9.75 12.48
C CYS A 145 -3.66 -9.23 13.58
N ALA A 146 -4.96 -9.04 13.31
CA ALA A 146 -5.90 -8.38 14.22
C ALA A 146 -6.04 -9.05 15.60
N LYS A 147 -5.76 -10.36 15.70
CA LYS A 147 -5.90 -11.15 16.94
C LYS A 147 -4.57 -11.59 17.57
N THR A 148 -3.43 -11.11 17.08
CA THR A 148 -2.13 -11.46 17.67
C THR A 148 -1.75 -10.49 18.79
N HIS A 149 -1.16 -11.01 19.86
CA HIS A 149 -0.51 -10.18 20.87
C HIS A 149 0.85 -9.61 20.39
N HIS A 150 1.40 -10.16 19.31
CA HIS A 150 2.68 -9.75 18.72
C HIS A 150 2.45 -8.93 17.45
N GLN A 151 1.68 -7.84 17.56
CA GLN A 151 1.18 -7.10 16.42
C GLN A 151 2.28 -6.53 15.50
N LYS A 152 3.31 -5.89 16.08
CA LYS A 152 4.43 -5.32 15.30
C LYS A 152 5.18 -6.38 14.47
N PRO A 153 5.69 -7.48 15.04
CA PRO A 153 6.39 -8.49 14.23
C PRO A 153 5.43 -9.23 13.28
N CYS A 154 4.16 -9.47 13.65
CA CYS A 154 3.19 -10.05 12.73
C CYS A 154 3.02 -9.17 11.48
N LEU A 155 2.75 -7.88 11.66
CA LEU A 155 2.58 -6.94 10.55
C LEU A 155 3.85 -6.86 9.69
N TYR A 156 5.03 -6.83 10.32
CA TYR A 156 6.29 -6.81 9.59
C TYR A 156 6.45 -8.02 8.67
N TYR A 157 6.31 -9.24 9.21
CA TYR A 157 6.46 -10.45 8.41
C TYR A 157 5.33 -10.64 7.41
N CYS A 158 4.09 -10.30 7.77
CA CYS A 158 2.97 -10.36 6.84
C CYS A 158 3.21 -9.45 5.63
N ASN A 159 3.57 -8.19 5.84
CA ASN A 159 3.81 -7.24 4.75
C ASN A 159 5.00 -7.66 3.89
N TYR A 160 6.07 -8.17 4.51
CA TYR A 160 7.23 -8.68 3.80
C TYR A 160 6.88 -9.89 2.92
N CYS A 161 6.06 -10.83 3.42
CA CYS A 161 5.57 -11.96 2.62
C CYS A 161 4.59 -11.52 1.54
N CYS A 162 3.68 -10.59 1.84
CA CYS A 162 2.71 -10.06 0.88
C CYS A 162 3.40 -9.33 -0.27
N ALA A 163 4.40 -8.49 -0.01
CA ALA A 163 5.14 -7.80 -1.07
C ALA A 163 5.90 -8.76 -2.01
N LYS A 164 6.15 -9.99 -1.57
CA LYS A 164 6.82 -11.02 -2.38
C LYS A 164 5.85 -11.95 -3.10
N CYS A 165 4.81 -12.37 -2.41
CA CYS A 165 3.86 -13.37 -2.89
C CYS A 165 2.57 -12.77 -3.47
N LEU A 166 2.35 -11.47 -3.24
CA LEU A 166 1.17 -10.72 -3.67
C LEU A 166 -0.14 -11.42 -3.28
N CYS A 167 -0.15 -11.98 -2.07
CA CYS A 167 -1.24 -12.78 -1.51
C CYS A 167 -1.18 -12.73 0.02
N VAL A 168 -2.34 -12.62 0.68
CA VAL A 168 -2.47 -12.74 2.13
C VAL A 168 -3.62 -13.71 2.43
N PRO A 169 -3.38 -14.83 3.13
CA PRO A 169 -4.42 -15.78 3.45
C PRO A 169 -5.57 -15.15 4.26
N PRO A 170 -6.83 -15.54 4.02
CA PRO A 170 -7.97 -14.97 4.72
C PRO A 170 -8.02 -15.41 6.20
N GLY A 171 -8.69 -14.59 7.02
CA GLY A 171 -8.81 -14.80 8.47
C GLY A 171 -7.53 -14.50 9.23
N THR A 172 -7.54 -14.70 10.55
CA THR A 172 -6.39 -14.37 11.42
C THR A 172 -5.44 -15.55 11.70
N TYR A 173 -5.80 -16.76 11.25
CA TYR A 173 -5.05 -18.01 11.44
C TYR A 173 -5.36 -18.99 10.30
N GLY A 174 -4.44 -19.91 9.98
CA GLY A 174 -4.66 -20.97 8.99
C GLY A 174 -4.81 -20.49 7.54
N ASN A 175 -5.42 -21.30 6.67
CA ASN A 175 -5.71 -20.99 5.26
C ASN A 175 -4.48 -20.68 4.40
N LYS A 176 -3.27 -21.05 4.85
CA LYS A 176 -2.03 -20.69 4.15
C LYS A 176 -1.92 -21.41 2.81
N GLU A 177 -2.54 -22.57 2.66
CA GLU A 177 -2.66 -23.35 1.43
C GLU A 177 -3.31 -22.58 0.27
N VAL A 178 -4.07 -21.53 0.58
CA VAL A 178 -4.68 -20.62 -0.39
C VAL A 178 -3.64 -19.70 -1.06
N CYS A 179 -2.50 -19.46 -0.38
CA CYS A 179 -1.35 -18.71 -0.90
C CYS A 179 -0.05 -19.55 -0.76
N PRO A 180 0.21 -20.53 -1.63
CA PRO A 180 1.40 -21.41 -1.56
C PRO A 180 2.74 -20.72 -1.26
N CYS A 181 3.14 -19.69 -1.98
CA CYS A 181 4.33 -18.85 -1.73
C CYS A 181 4.38 -18.30 -0.30
N TYR A 182 3.24 -17.82 0.22
CA TYR A 182 3.16 -17.31 1.59
C TYR A 182 3.33 -18.44 2.62
N ASN A 183 2.80 -19.64 2.33
CA ASN A 183 2.90 -20.82 3.18
C ASN A 183 4.32 -21.44 3.21
N ASP A 184 4.94 -21.48 2.03
CA ASP A 184 6.20 -22.20 1.80
C ASP A 184 7.41 -21.38 2.22
N TRP A 185 7.23 -20.10 2.52
CA TRP A 185 8.29 -19.24 2.99
C TRP A 185 8.79 -19.63 4.39
N LYS A 186 10.03 -20.11 4.45
CA LYS A 186 10.68 -20.55 5.68
C LYS A 186 11.77 -19.59 6.15
N ASN A 187 12.00 -19.59 7.46
CA ASN A 187 13.17 -18.99 8.06
C ASN A 187 14.38 -19.95 7.93
N ARG A 188 15.56 -19.55 8.43
CA ARG A 188 16.79 -20.37 8.32
C ARG A 188 16.70 -21.69 9.10
N ASP A 189 15.81 -21.77 10.08
CA ASP A 189 15.60 -22.94 10.93
C ASP A 189 14.52 -23.88 10.34
N GLY A 190 14.00 -23.57 9.14
CA GLY A 190 12.95 -24.35 8.47
C GLY A 190 11.54 -24.09 9.00
N GLY A 191 11.38 -23.22 10.00
CA GLY A 191 10.08 -22.81 10.54
C GLY A 191 9.33 -21.84 9.61
N PRO A 192 8.00 -21.70 9.76
CA PRO A 192 7.21 -20.77 8.98
C PRO A 192 7.67 -19.33 9.22
N LYS A 193 7.93 -18.59 8.14
CA LYS A 193 8.34 -17.18 8.22
C LYS A 193 7.16 -16.23 8.25
N CYS A 194 6.10 -16.57 7.53
CA CYS A 194 4.91 -15.74 7.39
C CYS A 194 3.85 -16.12 8.45
N PRO A 195 3.14 -15.14 9.05
CA PRO A 195 2.20 -15.35 10.14
C PRO A 195 0.93 -16.13 9.76
#